data_AF-I1YLN7-F1
#
_entry.id   AF-I1YLN7-F1
#
_cell.length_a   1.000
_cell.length_b   1.000
_cell.length_c   1.000
_cell.angle_alpha   90.00
_cell.angle_beta   90.00
_cell.angle_gamma   90.00
#
_symmetry.space_group_name_H-M   'P 1'
#
loop_
_entity.id
_entity.type
_entity.pdbx_description
1 polymer ?
#
loop_
_entity_poly.entity_id
_entity_poly.type
_entity_poly.pdbx_seq_one_letter_code
_entity_poly.pdbx_strand_id
1 'polypeptide(L)' 'MFSGLLAGALIFSAQEVRATVFGIGLWFGALFVCRLMAKSDPKLRHVYLRHRRYKAYYPARSTPYRENTTSQGKQYK' A
#
# COMPACT_ATOMS: atom_id res chain seq x y z
N MET A 1 5.80 -9.57 -9.25
CA MET A 1 6.09 -10.98 -8.88
C MET A 1 5.05 -11.51 -7.90
N PHE A 2 4.91 -10.94 -6.69
CA PHE A 2 3.93 -11.44 -5.70
C PHE A 2 2.45 -11.38 -6.14
N SER A 3 2.08 -10.38 -6.95
CA SER A 3 0.71 -10.24 -7.47
C SER A 3 0.25 -11.42 -8.33
N GLY A 4 1.14 -11.98 -9.15
CA GLY A 4 0.82 -13.16 -9.96
C GLY A 4 0.67 -14.43 -9.12
N LEU A 5 1.48 -14.58 -8.07
CA LEU A 5 1.36 -15.69 -7.13
C LEU A 5 0.03 -15.64 -6.39
N LEU A 6 -0.36 -14.47 -5.87
CA LEU A 6 -1.66 -14.30 -5.20
C LEU A 6 -2.84 -14.52 -6.13
N ALA A 7 -2.78 -14.01 -7.37
CA ALA A 7 -3.81 -14.24 -8.37
C ALA A 7 -3.91 -15.74 -8.71
N GLY A 8 -2.79 -16.42 -8.93
CA GLY A 8 -2.77 -17.86 -9.15
C GLY A 8 -3.35 -18.64 -7.96
N ALA A 9 -2.94 -18.32 -6.75
CA ALA A 9 -3.46 -18.96 -5.53
C ALA A 9 -4.98 -18.79 -5.41
N LEU A 10 -5.52 -17.61 -5.74
CA LEU A 10 -6.96 -17.36 -5.76
C LEU A 10 -7.68 -18.25 -6.78
N ILE A 11 -7.15 -18.37 -8.00
CA ILE A 11 -7.74 -19.16 -9.09
C ILE A 11 -7.79 -20.64 -8.69
N PHE A 12 -6.67 -21.18 -8.20
CA PHE A 12 -6.59 -22.58 -7.78
C PHE A 12 -7.39 -22.88 -6.52
N SER A 13 -7.54 -21.93 -5.60
CA SER A 13 -8.33 -22.10 -4.39
C SER A 13 -9.84 -22.10 -4.67
N ALA A 14 -10.30 -21.32 -5.65
CA ALA A 14 -11.71 -21.21 -5.96
C ALA A 14 -12.20 -22.28 -6.96
N GLN A 15 -11.32 -22.75 -7.86
CA GLN A 15 -11.62 -23.75 -8.90
C GLN A 15 -12.84 -23.42 -9.79
N GLU A 16 -13.20 -22.14 -9.87
CA GLU A 16 -14.39 -21.64 -10.55
C GLU A 16 -14.03 -20.78 -11.76
N VAL A 17 -14.78 -20.90 -12.87
CA VAL A 17 -14.51 -20.14 -14.11
C VAL A 17 -14.59 -18.64 -13.87
N ARG A 18 -15.53 -18.20 -13.03
CA ARG A 18 -15.69 -16.80 -12.64
C ARG A 18 -14.46 -16.28 -11.88
N ALA A 19 -13.92 -17.10 -10.99
CA ALA A 19 -12.72 -16.77 -10.22
C ALA A 19 -11.48 -16.67 -11.12
N THR A 20 -11.39 -17.51 -12.16
CA THR A 20 -10.33 -17.42 -13.18
C THR A 20 -10.33 -16.09 -13.91
N VAL A 21 -11.49 -15.65 -14.42
CA VAL A 21 -11.63 -14.37 -15.12
C VAL A 21 -11.25 -13.21 -14.18
N PHE A 22 -11.75 -13.25 -12.94
CA PHE A 22 -11.45 -12.22 -11.95
C PHE A 22 -9.96 -12.20 -11.57
N GLY A 23 -9.34 -13.36 -11.35
CA GLY A 23 -7.93 -13.49 -11.00
C GLY A 23 -7.01 -12.96 -12.11
N ILE A 24 -7.32 -13.27 -13.36
CA ILE A 24 -6.60 -12.73 -14.53
C ILE A 24 -6.75 -11.20 -14.60
N GLY A 25 -7.98 -10.69 -14.48
CA GLY A 25 -8.24 -9.25 -14.47
C GLY A 25 -7.49 -8.52 -13.35
N LEU A 26 -7.50 -9.08 -12.14
CA LEU A 26 -6.77 -8.55 -10.99
C LEU A 26 -5.26 -8.59 -11.22
N TRP A 27 -4.72 -9.66 -11.80
CA TRP A 27 -3.29 -9.78 -12.08
C TRP A 27 -2.82 -8.70 -13.08
N PHE A 28 -3.48 -8.59 -14.23
CA PHE A 28 -3.11 -7.59 -15.24
C PHE A 28 -3.38 -6.16 -14.75
N GLY A 29 -4.48 -5.94 -14.04
CA GLY A 29 -4.78 -4.65 -13.41
C GLY A 29 -3.70 -4.24 -12.40
N ALA A 30 -3.26 -5.16 -11.55
CA ALA A 30 -2.16 -4.91 -10.62
C ALA A 30 -0.85 -4.59 -11.34
N LEU A 31 -0.51 -5.31 -12.42
CA LEU A 31 0.67 -5.00 -13.24
C LEU A 31 0.59 -3.60 -13.86
N PHE A 32 -0.58 -3.23 -14.39
CA PHE A 32 -0.81 -1.90 -14.96
C PHE A 32 -0.60 -0.79 -13.92
N VAL A 33 -1.22 -0.91 -12.75
CA VAL A 33 -1.08 0.07 -11.65
C VAL A 33 0.37 0.15 -11.17
N CYS A 34 1.03 -0.99 -10.95
CA CYS A 34 2.44 -1.00 -10.56
C CYS A 34 3.35 -0.33 -11.60
N ARG A 35 3.04 -0.50 -12.90
CA ARG A 35 3.79 0.15 -13.98
C ARG A 35 3.54 1.66 -14.04
N LEU A 36 2.31 2.10 -13.74
CA LEU A 36 1.99 3.51 -13.60
C LEU A 36 2.75 4.15 -12.42
N MET A 37 2.76 3.49 -11.27
CA MET A 37 3.52 3.94 -10.09
C MET A 37 5.02 4.04 -10.35
N ALA A 38 5.59 3.06 -11.06
CA ALA A 38 7.01 3.07 -11.41
C ALA A 38 7.37 4.20 -12.38
N LYS A 39 6.43 4.60 -13.27
CA LYS A 39 6.60 5.76 -14.15
C LYS A 39 6.50 7.09 -13.42
N SER A 40 5.63 7.21 -12.42
CA SER A 40 5.44 8.46 -11.68
C SER A 40 6.63 8.77 -10.76
N ASP A 41 7.12 7.77 -10.03
CA ASP A 41 8.31 7.94 -9.17
C ASP A 41 9.06 6.60 -9.02
N PRO A 42 10.29 6.46 -9.56
CA PRO A 42 11.09 5.25 -9.43
C PRO A 42 11.52 4.96 -7.98
N LYS A 43 11.53 5.96 -7.09
CA LYS A 43 11.89 5.82 -5.68
C LYS A 43 10.70 5.63 -4.74
N LEU A 44 9.46 5.61 -5.25
CA LEU A 44 8.23 5.56 -4.46
C LEU A 44 8.25 4.45 -3.40
N ARG A 45 8.61 3.21 -3.78
CA ARG A 45 8.68 2.08 -2.85
C ARG A 45 9.68 2.32 -1.72
N HIS A 46 10.85 2.86 -2.02
CA HIS A 46 11.91 3.07 -1.03
C HIS A 46 11.53 4.16 -0.04
N VAL A 47 10.96 5.26 -0.55
CA VAL A 47 10.45 6.36 0.28
C VAL A 47 9.29 5.88 1.16
N TYR A 48 8.35 5.10 0.61
CA TYR A 48 7.24 4.55 1.37
C TYR A 48 7.69 3.63 2.52
N LEU A 49 8.61 2.70 2.25
CA LEU A 49 9.15 1.80 3.29
C LEU A 49 9.90 2.57 4.37
N ARG A 50 10.67 3.59 3.97
CA ARG A 50 11.36 4.50 4.88
C ARG A 50 10.37 5.26 5.76
N HIS A 51 9.35 5.86 5.18
CA HIS A 51 8.29 6.56 5.89
C HIS A 51 7.61 5.66 6.93
N ARG A 52 7.28 4.42 6.54
CA ARG A 52 6.64 3.44 7.43
C ARG A 52 7.52 3.06 8.63
N ARG A 53 8.84 2.95 8.42
CA ARG A 53 9.80 2.69 9.50
C ARG A 53 9.96 3.88 10.43
N TYR A 54 10.00 5.10 9.90
CA TYR A 54 10.16 6.31 10.70
C TYR A 54 8.89 6.76 11.42
N LYS A 55 7.72 6.18 11.11
CA LYS A 55 6.44 6.56 11.74
C LYS A 55 6.50 6.57 13.28
N ALA A 56 7.22 5.62 13.90
CA ALA A 56 7.36 5.55 15.36
C ALA A 56 8.26 6.65 15.95
N TYR A 57 9.35 7.00 15.25
CA TYR A 57 10.33 7.99 15.72
C TYR A 57 9.95 9.43 15.36
N TYR A 58 9.40 9.61 14.15
CA TYR A 58 9.00 10.91 13.60
C TYR A 58 7.57 10.81 13.04
N PRO A 59 6.56 10.72 13.92
CA PRO A 59 5.17 10.72 13.49
C PRO A 59 4.82 12.05 12.84
N ALA A 60 4.01 12.01 11.77
CA ALA A 60 3.52 13.24 11.13
C ALA A 60 2.78 14.10 12.17
N ARG A 61 3.30 15.31 12.43
CA ARG A 61 2.73 16.25 13.41
C ARG A 61 1.86 17.33 12.78
N SER A 62 1.93 17.50 11.45
CA SER A 62 1.38 18.65 10.72
C SER A 62 0.01 18.42 10.08
N THR A 63 -0.58 17.24 10.16
CA THR A 63 -1.88 16.98 9.54
C THR A 63 -3.01 17.52 10.41
N PRO A 64 -3.99 18.26 9.84
CA PRO A 64 -5.16 18.77 10.57
C PRO A 64 -5.97 17.68 11.30
N TYR A 65 -5.91 16.44 10.80
CA TYR A 65 -6.62 15.27 11.31
C TYR A 65 -5.88 14.52 12.41
N ARG A 66 -4.81 15.09 12.97
CA ARG A 66 -4.06 14.46 14.06
C ARG A 66 -4.78 14.70 15.38
N GLU A 67 -5.18 13.62 16.04
CA GLU A 67 -5.60 13.68 17.44
C GLU A 67 -4.39 13.92 18.35
N ASN A 68 -4.31 15.11 18.92
CA ASN A 68 -3.27 15.45 19.87
C ASN A 68 -3.68 14.97 21.27
N THR A 69 -2.85 14.10 21.87
CA THR A 69 -3.03 13.70 23.26
C THR A 69 -2.90 14.92 24.19
N THR A 70 -3.63 14.93 25.31
CA THR A 70 -3.65 16.03 26.29
C THR A 70 -2.27 16.41 26.82
N SER A 71 -1.32 15.46 26.89
CA SER A 71 0.07 15.71 27.27
C SER A 71 0.84 16.54 26.24
N GLN A 72 0.57 16.36 24.94
CA GLN A 72 1.24 17.07 23.86
C GLN A 72 0.76 18.52 23.75
N GLY A 73 -0.54 18.78 23.98
CA GLY A 73 -1.08 20.15 23.98
C GLY A 73 -0.47 21.07 25.03
N LYS A 74 0.00 20.52 26.17
CA LYS A 74 0.70 21.27 27.22
C LYS A 74 2.12 21.71 26.81
N GLN A 75 2.73 21.02 25.85
CA GLN A 75 4.10 21.29 25.40
C GLN A 75 4.21 22.48 24.42
N TYR A 76 3.07 22.96 23.91
CA TYR A 76 2.98 24.09 22.98
C TYR A 76 2.40 25.38 23.62
N LYS A 77 2.18 25.37 24.94
CA LYS A 77 1.89 26.59 25.73
C LYS A 77 3.19 27.25 26.15
#